data_AF-A0AAW7E8Q4-F1
#
_entry.id   AF-A0AAW7E8Q4-F1
#
_cell.length_a   1.000
_cell.length_b   1.000
_cell.length_c   1.000
_cell.angle_alpha   90.00
_cell.angle_beta   90.00
_cell.angle_gamma   90.00
#
_symmetry.space_group_name_H-M   'P 1'
#
loop_
_entity.id
_entity.type
_entity.pdbx_description
1 polymer ?
#
loop_
_entity_poly.entity_id
_entity_poly.type
_entity_poly.pdbx_seq_one_letter_code
_entity_poly.pdbx_strand_id
1 'polypeptide(L)'
;MNWLLVACGGAIGASLRYGAGFIISKPHSLFPWTTWSVNLFGCFLAGVFFAFTQKYPVLQSEARLLLMVGILGGFTTFSSFGLETFQLIRQGQFPIALAYTVSSVVIGVICLAIGFYIFQMLLSAK
;
A
#
# COMPACT_ATOMS: atom_id res chain seq x y z
N MET A 1 -13.56 2.92 -22.20
CA MET A 1 -14.14 3.08 -20.85
C MET A 1 -13.16 2.81 -19.70
N ASN A 2 -12.27 1.80 -19.80
CA ASN A 2 -11.45 1.34 -18.66
C ASN A 2 -10.34 2.29 -18.16
N TRP A 3 -9.79 3.15 -19.02
CA TRP A 3 -8.70 4.07 -18.64
C TRP A 3 -9.15 5.18 -17.68
N LEU A 4 -10.39 5.64 -17.78
CA LEU A 4 -10.94 6.68 -16.89
C LEU A 4 -11.02 6.17 -15.45
N LEU A 5 -11.44 4.92 -15.24
CA LEU A 5 -11.47 4.30 -13.91
C LEU A 5 -10.06 4.22 -13.30
N VAL A 6 -9.07 3.81 -14.09
CA VAL A 6 -7.67 3.76 -13.63
C VAL A 6 -7.14 5.16 -13.33
N ALA A 7 -7.41 6.14 -14.19
CA ALA A 7 -6.95 7.52 -14.00
C ALA A 7 -7.60 8.18 -12.78
N CYS A 8 -8.92 8.07 -12.61
CA CYS A 8 -9.63 8.59 -11.45
C CYS A 8 -9.16 7.91 -10.15
N GLY A 9 -9.05 6.57 -10.15
CA GLY A 9 -8.53 5.84 -9.01
C GLY A 9 -7.10 6.25 -8.67
N GLY A 10 -6.23 6.34 -9.68
CA GLY A 10 -4.84 6.76 -9.52
C GLY A 10 -4.72 8.17 -8.95
N ALA A 11 -5.53 9.12 -9.43
CA ALA A 11 -5.58 10.48 -8.90
C ALA A 11 -6.00 10.50 -7.42
N ILE A 12 -7.04 9.74 -7.06
CA ILE A 12 -7.47 9.59 -5.65
C ILE A 12 -6.35 9.00 -4.81
N GLY A 13 -5.75 7.89 -5.25
CA GLY A 13 -4.67 7.21 -4.54
C GLY A 13 -3.45 8.11 -4.31
N ALA A 14 -2.99 8.79 -5.37
CA ALA A 14 -1.86 9.71 -5.29
C ALA A 14 -2.13 10.90 -4.37
N SER A 15 -3.35 11.47 -4.42
CA SER A 15 -3.76 12.54 -3.50
C SER A 15 -3.83 12.08 -2.06
N LEU A 16 -4.33 10.86 -1.79
CA LEU A 16 -4.35 10.29 -0.44
C LEU A 16 -2.94 10.06 0.09
N ARG A 17 -2.03 9.54 -0.74
CA ARG A 17 -0.61 9.36 -0.37
C ARG A 17 0.06 10.70 -0.07
N TYR A 18 -0.19 11.71 -0.90
CA TYR A 18 0.31 13.06 -0.67
C TYR A 18 -0.24 13.63 0.65
N GLY A 19 -1.54 13.49 0.88
CA GLY A 19 -2.23 13.89 2.12
C GLY A 19 -1.66 13.21 3.37
N ALA A 20 -1.32 11.92 3.28
CA ALA A 20 -0.72 11.17 4.38
C ALA A 20 0.61 11.77 4.85
N GLY A 21 1.33 12.49 3.97
CA GLY A 21 2.55 13.22 4.31
C GLY A 21 2.37 14.36 5.32
N PHE A 22 1.14 14.85 5.51
CA PHE A 22 0.80 15.89 6.50
C PHE A 22 0.28 15.31 7.81
N ILE A 23 -0.31 14.11 7.78
CA ILE A 23 -0.98 13.50 8.94
C ILE A 23 0.00 12.59 9.70
N ILE A 24 0.82 11.84 8.98
CA ILE A 24 1.73 10.87 9.60
C ILE A 24 2.84 11.62 10.33
N SER A 25 2.94 11.39 11.63
CA SER A 25 4.00 11.95 12.46
C SER A 25 5.36 11.49 11.96
N LYS A 26 6.29 12.44 11.88
CA LYS A 26 7.68 12.21 11.51
C LYS A 26 8.52 12.54 12.74
N PRO A 27 8.82 11.55 13.61
CA PRO A 27 9.78 11.72 14.68
C PRO A 27 11.09 12.32 14.14
N HIS A 28 11.95 12.85 15.01
CA HIS A 28 13.33 13.22 14.67
C HIS A 28 14.18 11.97 14.34
N SER A 29 13.79 11.25 13.30
CA SER A 29 14.37 10.02 12.79
C SER A 29 14.42 10.12 11.28
N LEU A 30 15.48 9.59 10.68
CA LEU A 30 15.66 9.53 9.23
C LEU A 30 14.75 8.46 8.57
N PHE A 31 13.99 7.72 9.37
CA PHE A 31 13.13 6.66 8.87
C PHE A 31 11.96 7.23 8.03
N PRO A 32 11.69 6.69 6.82
CA PRO A 32 10.63 7.20 5.94
C PRO A 32 9.21 6.78 6.37
N TRP A 33 8.73 7.31 7.49
CA TRP A 33 7.46 6.90 8.12
C TRP A 33 6.24 7.01 7.21
N THR A 34 6.15 8.06 6.40
CA THR A 34 5.02 8.27 5.50
C THR A 34 4.94 7.15 4.46
N THR A 35 6.01 6.93 3.68
CA THR A 35 6.05 5.91 2.63
C THR A 35 5.91 4.51 3.19
N TRP A 36 6.55 4.22 4.33
CA TRP A 36 6.39 2.96 5.04
C TRP A 36 4.93 2.68 5.38
N SER A 37 4.24 3.64 6.01
CA SER A 37 2.87 3.45 6.50
C SER A 37 1.85 3.29 5.37
N VAL A 38 1.94 4.12 4.31
CA VAL A 38 1.02 4.01 3.17
C VAL A 38 1.20 2.68 2.43
N ASN A 39 2.43 2.19 2.30
CA ASN A 39 2.69 0.89 1.68
C ASN A 39 2.14 -0.26 2.53
N LEU A 40 2.37 -0.27 3.85
CA LEU A 40 1.83 -1.31 4.73
C LEU A 40 0.29 -1.32 4.76
N PHE A 41 -0.33 -0.16 4.87
CA PHE A 41 -1.78 -0.06 4.82
C PHE A 41 -2.34 -0.46 3.46
N GLY A 42 -1.65 -0.09 2.38
CA GLY A 42 -1.99 -0.53 1.02
C GLY A 42 -1.90 -2.05 0.85
N CYS A 43 -0.88 -2.70 1.42
CA CYS A 43 -0.77 -4.17 1.44
C CYS A 43 -1.95 -4.81 2.18
N PHE A 44 -2.34 -4.28 3.34
CA PHE A 44 -3.53 -4.75 4.08
C PHE A 44 -4.80 -4.66 3.22
N LEU A 45 -5.06 -3.50 2.61
CA LEU A 45 -6.21 -3.30 1.73
C LEU A 45 -6.17 -4.21 0.50
N ALA A 46 -4.99 -4.47 -0.07
CA ALA A 46 -4.85 -5.42 -1.16
C ALA A 46 -5.30 -6.84 -0.75
N GLY A 47 -4.97 -7.27 0.47
CA GLY A 47 -5.45 -8.53 1.05
C GLY A 47 -6.98 -8.58 1.19
N VAL A 48 -7.57 -7.51 1.72
CA VAL A 48 -9.04 -7.36 1.84
C VAL A 48 -9.73 -7.49 0.48
N PHE A 49 -9.25 -6.75 -0.53
CA PHE A 49 -9.82 -6.83 -1.87
C PHE A 49 -9.59 -8.19 -2.52
N PHE A 50 -8.45 -8.83 -2.29
CA PHE A 50 -8.20 -10.17 -2.79
C PHE A 50 -9.22 -11.17 -2.24
N ALA A 51 -9.47 -11.18 -0.92
CA ALA A 51 -10.50 -12.01 -0.30
C ALA A 51 -11.90 -11.72 -0.87
N PHE A 52 -12.24 -10.45 -1.05
CA PHE A 52 -13.52 -10.06 -1.63
C PHE A 52 -13.71 -10.57 -3.06
N THR A 53 -12.69 -10.43 -3.90
CA THR A 53 -12.75 -10.90 -5.31
C THR A 53 -12.84 -12.42 -5.44
N GLN A 54 -12.35 -13.18 -4.46
CA GLN A 54 -12.54 -14.64 -4.43
C GLN A 54 -14.00 -15.02 -4.19
N LYS A 55 -14.73 -14.29 -3.35
CA LYS A 55 -16.16 -14.56 -3.07
C LYS A 55 -17.08 -14.02 -4.15
N TYR A 56 -16.74 -12.88 -4.78
CA TYR A 56 -17.61 -12.23 -5.78
C TYR A 56 -16.88 -11.95 -7.11
N PRO A 57 -16.73 -12.97 -7.98
CA PRO A 57 -16.02 -12.84 -9.25
C PRO A 57 -16.68 -11.85 -10.22
N VAL A 58 -18.02 -11.69 -10.16
CA VAL A 58 -18.78 -10.84 -11.08
C VAL A 58 -18.45 -9.34 -10.94
N LEU A 59 -17.91 -8.91 -9.79
CA LEU A 59 -17.46 -7.54 -9.55
C LEU A 59 -16.03 -7.26 -10.06
N GLN A 60 -15.37 -8.24 -10.71
CA GLN A 60 -13.92 -8.19 -10.97
C GLN A 60 -13.44 -7.19 -12.02
N SER A 61 -14.23 -6.79 -13.01
CA SER A 61 -13.66 -6.04 -14.15
C SER A 61 -13.42 -4.57 -13.81
N GLU A 62 -14.47 -3.83 -13.45
CA GLU A 62 -14.41 -2.38 -13.25
C GLU A 62 -13.91 -2.01 -11.85
N ALA A 63 -14.37 -2.71 -10.82
CA ALA A 63 -13.96 -2.42 -9.43
C ALA A 63 -12.47 -2.73 -9.21
N ARG A 64 -11.92 -3.78 -9.86
CA ARG A 64 -10.48 -4.06 -9.80
C ARG A 64 -9.66 -2.95 -10.46
N LEU A 65 -10.12 -2.42 -11.60
CA LEU A 65 -9.44 -1.32 -12.29
C LEU A 65 -9.44 -0.05 -11.43
N LEU A 66 -10.57 0.31 -10.85
CA LEU A 66 -10.67 1.49 -9.99
C LEU A 66 -9.90 1.31 -8.67
N LEU A 67 -10.14 0.22 -7.94
CA LEU A 67 -9.65 0.05 -6.56
C LEU A 67 -8.22 -0.50 -6.51
N MET A 68 -7.91 -1.58 -7.25
CA MET A 68 -6.60 -2.22 -7.17
C MET A 68 -5.58 -1.55 -8.09
N VAL A 69 -5.93 -1.35 -9.36
CA VAL A 69 -4.99 -0.74 -10.32
C VAL A 69 -4.91 0.78 -10.11
N GLY A 70 -6.05 1.44 -9.93
CA GLY A 70 -6.13 2.89 -9.70
C GLY A 70 -5.74 3.29 -8.28
N ILE A 71 -6.66 3.18 -7.32
CA ILE A 71 -6.49 3.72 -5.97
C ILE A 71 -5.28 3.11 -5.26
N LEU A 72 -5.19 1.79 -5.13
CA LEU A 72 -4.04 1.17 -4.46
C LEU A 72 -2.73 1.39 -5.23
N GLY A 73 -2.77 1.37 -6.56
CA GLY A 73 -1.61 1.67 -7.39
C GLY A 73 -1.09 3.10 -7.21
N GLY A 74 -1.97 4.09 -7.06
CA GLY A 74 -1.58 5.48 -6.80
C GLY A 74 -1.23 5.77 -5.32
N PHE A 75 -1.88 5.06 -4.41
CA PHE A 75 -1.72 5.21 -2.96
C PHE A 75 -0.41 4.59 -2.45
N THR A 76 0.02 3.48 -3.03
CA THR A 76 1.30 2.83 -2.70
C THR A 76 2.39 3.25 -3.67
N THR A 77 3.66 3.09 -3.28
CA THR A 77 4.79 3.44 -4.15
C THR A 77 6.05 2.64 -3.84
N PHE A 78 6.54 1.93 -4.85
CA PHE A 78 7.84 1.27 -4.81
C PHE A 78 8.99 2.22 -5.18
N SER A 79 8.74 3.20 -6.04
CA SER A 79 9.77 4.15 -6.49
C SER A 79 10.24 5.08 -5.37
N SER A 80 9.33 5.61 -4.54
CA SER A 80 9.72 6.40 -3.36
C SER A 80 10.48 5.54 -2.34
N PHE A 81 10.01 4.32 -2.09
CA PHE A 81 10.69 3.35 -1.24
C PHE A 81 12.14 3.09 -1.68
N GLY A 82 12.36 2.87 -2.98
CA GLY A 82 13.70 2.65 -3.54
C GLY A 82 14.60 3.89 -3.43
N LEU A 83 14.06 5.08 -3.74
CA LEU A 83 14.80 6.33 -3.65
C LEU A 83 15.22 6.63 -2.20
N GLU A 84 14.31 6.49 -1.24
CA GLU A 84 14.58 6.72 0.18
C GLU A 84 15.59 5.72 0.72
N THR A 85 15.47 4.44 0.34
CA THR A 85 16.45 3.40 0.71
C THR A 85 17.84 3.73 0.17
N PHE A 86 17.93 4.12 -1.11
CA PHE A 86 19.20 4.52 -1.73
C PHE A 86 19.79 5.77 -1.06
N GLN A 87 18.97 6.75 -0.70
CA GLN A 87 19.41 7.95 0.01
C GLN A 87 19.98 7.62 1.39
N LEU A 88 19.33 6.74 2.15
CA LEU A 88 19.83 6.28 3.46
C LEU A 88 21.19 5.58 3.30
N ILE A 89 21.35 4.72 2.30
CA ILE A 89 22.61 4.05 2.00
C ILE A 89 23.70 5.08 1.66
N ARG A 90 23.40 6.04 0.78
CA ARG A 90 24.34 7.09 0.38
C ARG A 90 24.77 7.97 1.57
N GLN A 91 23.89 8.18 2.54
CA GLN A 91 24.16 8.92 3.76
C GLN A 91 24.88 8.09 4.84
N GLY A 92 25.24 6.82 4.56
CA GLY A 92 25.89 5.92 5.51
C GLY A 92 24.95 5.35 6.58
N GLN A 93 23.65 5.56 6.46
CA GLN A 93 22.63 5.16 7.43
C GLN A 93 22.18 3.70 7.20
N PHE A 94 23.14 2.78 7.13
CA PHE A 94 22.88 1.36 6.81
C PHE A 94 21.90 0.68 7.76
N PRO A 95 21.94 0.88 9.10
CA PRO A 95 20.98 0.24 10.00
C PRO A 95 19.54 0.67 9.71
N ILE A 96 19.32 1.95 9.41
CA ILE A 96 17.99 2.50 9.09
C ILE A 96 17.53 1.99 7.72
N ALA A 97 18.41 1.97 6.72
CA ALA A 97 18.11 1.45 5.39
C ALA A 97 17.67 -0.03 5.45
N LEU A 98 18.41 -0.85 6.22
CA LEU A 98 18.10 -2.26 6.41
C LEU A 98 16.77 -2.45 7.14
N ALA A 99 16.57 -1.74 8.25
CA ALA A 99 15.32 -1.79 9.00
C ALA A 99 14.12 -1.36 8.13
N TYR A 100 14.24 -0.27 7.36
CA TYR A 100 13.20 0.21 6.47
C TYR A 100 12.87 -0.80 5.36
N THR A 101 13.90 -1.35 4.71
CA THR A 101 13.75 -2.33 3.62
C THR A 101 13.09 -3.61 4.11
N VAL A 102 13.65 -4.22 5.16
CA VAL A 102 13.18 -5.52 5.68
C VAL A 102 11.78 -5.37 6.25
N SER A 103 11.53 -4.33 7.06
CA SER A 103 10.20 -4.12 7.64
C SER A 103 9.14 -3.85 6.57
N SER A 104 9.42 -3.04 5.54
CA SER A 104 8.47 -2.78 4.45
C SER A 104 8.04 -4.05 3.74
N VAL A 105 8.98 -4.96 3.47
CA VAL A 105 8.69 -6.22 2.76
C VAL A 105 8.01 -7.23 3.68
N VAL A 106 8.62 -7.55 4.83
CA VAL A 106 8.14 -8.61 5.72
C VAL A 106 6.79 -8.22 6.34
N ILE A 107 6.70 -7.03 6.91
CA ILE A 107 5.47 -6.55 7.54
C ILE A 107 4.41 -6.30 6.47
N GLY A 108 4.79 -5.84 5.27
CA GLY A 108 3.84 -5.67 4.16
C GLY A 108 3.14 -6.96 3.78
N VAL A 109 3.89 -8.06 3.63
CA VAL A 109 3.31 -9.38 3.36
C VAL A 109 2.43 -9.86 4.51
N ILE A 110 2.85 -9.64 5.76
CA ILE A 110 2.05 -9.97 6.95
C ILE A 110 0.73 -9.17 6.96
N CYS A 111 0.78 -7.86 6.72
CA CYS A 111 -0.40 -6.99 6.63
C CYS A 111 -1.37 -7.46 5.56
N LEU A 112 -0.87 -7.85 4.37
CA LEU A 112 -1.69 -8.43 3.32
C LEU A 112 -2.38 -9.72 3.78
N ALA A 113 -1.61 -10.65 4.36
CA ALA A 113 -2.16 -11.92 4.86
C ALA A 113 -3.23 -11.68 5.94
N ILE A 114 -2.98 -10.78 6.88
CA ILE A 114 -3.95 -10.37 7.91
C ILE A 114 -5.22 -9.83 7.26
N GLY A 115 -5.09 -8.89 6.32
CA GLY A 115 -6.23 -8.30 5.61
C GLY A 115 -7.05 -9.35 4.86
N PHE A 116 -6.37 -10.29 4.21
CA PHE A 116 -7.01 -11.40 3.51
C PHE A 116 -7.79 -12.31 4.47
N TYR A 117 -7.13 -12.87 5.50
CA TYR A 117 -7.77 -13.87 6.37
C TYR A 117 -8.87 -13.28 7.24
N ILE A 118 -8.69 -12.07 7.80
CA ILE A 118 -9.75 -11.39 8.57
C ILE A 118 -10.99 -11.20 7.70
N PHE A 119 -10.81 -10.70 6.48
CA PHE A 119 -11.95 -10.41 5.61
C PHE A 119 -12.58 -11.68 5.06
N GLN A 120 -11.80 -12.72 4.78
CA GLN A 120 -12.30 -14.04 4.39
C GLN A 120 -13.17 -14.66 5.50
N MET A 121 -12.76 -14.56 6.77
CA MET A 121 -13.56 -15.04 7.90
C MET A 121 -14.88 -14.27 8.02
N LEU A 122 -14.84 -12.93 7.92
CA LEU A 122 -16.04 -12.09 7.94
C LEU A 122 -17.01 -12.42 6.81
N LEU A 123 -16.48 -12.71 5.62
CA LEU A 123 -17.28 -13.12 4.49
C LEU A 123 -17.83 -14.54 4.68
N SER A 124 -17.10 -15.47 5.29
CA SER A 124 -17.57 -16.85 5.49
C SER A 124 -18.64 -16.98 6.58
N ALA A 125 -18.69 -16.03 7.51
CA ALA A 125 -19.73 -15.94 8.55
C ALA A 125 -21.10 -15.45 8.04
N LYS A 126 -21.21 -15.10 6.74
CA LYS A 126 -22.44 -14.69 6.05
C LYS A 126 -22.70 -15.57 4.83
#